data_AF-A0A167XA00-F1
#
_entry.id   AF-A0A167XA00-F1
#
_cell.length_a   1.000
_cell.length_b   1.000
_cell.length_c   1.000
_cell.angle_alpha   90.00
_cell.angle_beta   90.00
_cell.angle_gamma   90.00
#
_symmetry.space_group_name_H-M   'P 1'
#
loop_
_entity.id
_entity.type
_entity.pdbx_description
1 polymer ?
#
loop_
_entity_poly.entity_id
_entity_poly.type
_entity_poly.pdbx_seq_one_letter_code
_entity_poly.pdbx_strand_id
1 'polypeptide(L)'
;MQIGHRKSVDIDLFGNSEIYADDFIETLSSFGKVITLKKSNNLLILSVDGIKVDFVNYKYPLLNKIEVIENIRLVTQSDIAAMKLNAIVGRGSKKDFVDLCFDPYKTRVLF
;
A
#
# COMPACT_ATOMS: atom_id res chain seq x y z
N MET A 1 3.44 21.15 -25.66
CA MET A 1 4.16 19.90 -25.34
C MET A 1 4.42 19.88 -23.85
N GLN A 2 3.55 19.24 -23.06
CA GLN A 2 3.78 19.05 -21.63
C GLN A 2 4.44 17.69 -21.42
N ILE A 3 5.66 17.77 -20.89
CA ILE A 3 6.60 16.69 -20.70
C ILE A 3 6.13 15.82 -19.53
N GLY A 4 6.07 14.51 -19.75
CA GLY A 4 6.15 13.53 -18.68
C GLY A 4 4.80 13.14 -18.05
N HIS A 5 4.08 12.26 -18.74
CA HIS A 5 3.27 11.24 -18.07
C HIS A 5 4.17 10.42 -17.13
N ARG A 6 4.43 10.89 -15.90
CA ARG A 6 4.89 9.97 -14.86
C ARG A 6 3.66 9.18 -14.45
N LYS A 7 3.51 7.96 -14.98
CA LYS A 7 2.75 6.93 -14.26
C LYS A 7 3.47 6.79 -12.92
N SER A 8 2.97 7.45 -11.88
CA SER A 8 3.38 7.12 -10.51
C SER A 8 2.87 5.71 -10.27
N VAL A 9 3.77 4.75 -10.24
CA VAL A 9 3.46 3.39 -9.83
C VAL A 9 3.62 3.40 -8.32
N ASP A 10 2.58 3.80 -7.60
CA ASP A 10 2.58 3.71 -6.14
C ASP A 10 2.24 2.26 -5.76
N ILE A 11 3.02 1.69 -4.84
CA ILE A 11 2.82 0.32 -4.35
C ILE A 11 2.26 0.40 -2.94
N ASP A 12 1.07 -0.14 -2.73
CA ASP A 12 0.43 -0.24 -1.42
C ASP A 12 0.39 -1.71 -0.98
N LEU A 13 1.10 -2.02 0.10
CA LEU A 13 1.23 -3.35 0.69
C LEU A 13 0.50 -3.39 2.02
N PHE A 14 -0.35 -4.39 2.20
CA PHE A 14 -1.15 -4.55 3.42
C PHE A 14 -0.82 -5.88 4.08
N GLY A 15 -0.63 -5.86 5.39
CA GLY A 15 -0.34 -7.06 6.17
C GLY A 15 -0.95 -6.99 7.55
N ASN A 16 -1.07 -8.13 8.22
CA ASN A 16 -1.54 -8.22 9.61
C ASN A 16 -0.40 -8.70 10.53
N SER A 17 0.75 -8.03 10.43
CA SER A 17 1.93 -8.35 11.23
C SER A 17 2.62 -7.08 11.69
N GLU A 18 3.48 -7.20 12.70
CA GLU A 18 4.36 -6.10 13.07
C GLU A 18 5.25 -5.72 11.88
N ILE A 19 5.48 -4.41 11.72
CA ILE A 19 6.33 -3.89 10.65
C ILE A 19 7.73 -3.66 11.24
N TYR A 20 8.64 -4.60 11.00
CA TYR A 20 10.06 -4.44 11.31
C TYR A 20 10.73 -3.70 10.16
N ALA A 21 10.76 -2.38 10.24
CA ALA A 21 11.19 -1.55 9.11
C ALA A 21 12.60 -1.87 8.60
N ASP A 22 13.49 -2.34 9.47
CA ASP A 22 14.87 -2.63 9.11
C ASP A 22 14.94 -3.83 8.16
N ASP A 23 14.12 -4.87 8.39
CA ASP A 23 13.97 -6.03 7.48
C ASP A 23 13.47 -5.61 6.09
N PHE A 24 12.50 -4.69 6.03
CA PHE A 24 11.98 -4.16 4.77
C PHE A 24 13.01 -3.31 4.04
N ILE A 25 13.76 -2.47 4.77
CA ILE A 25 14.82 -1.64 4.19
C ILE A 25 15.94 -2.52 3.64
N GLU A 26 16.38 -3.54 4.39
CA GLU A 26 17.39 -4.50 3.95
C GLU A 26 16.95 -5.22 2.67
N THR A 27 15.73 -5.77 2.68
CA THR A 27 15.17 -6.47 1.53
C THR A 27 15.08 -5.54 0.31
N LEU A 28 14.54 -4.34 0.48
CA LEU A 28 14.34 -3.39 -0.63
C LEU A 28 15.65 -2.75 -1.12
N SER A 29 16.69 -2.70 -0.30
CA SER A 29 18.00 -2.19 -0.69
C SER A 29 18.66 -3.04 -1.77
N SER A 30 18.27 -4.30 -1.92
CA SER A 30 18.69 -5.15 -3.04
C SER A 30 18.10 -4.74 -4.39
N PHE A 31 17.01 -3.96 -4.39
CA PHE A 31 16.30 -3.51 -5.59
C PHE A 31 16.59 -2.05 -5.97
N GLY A 32 17.16 -1.24 -5.07
CA GLY A 32 17.45 0.16 -5.34
C GLY A 32 17.77 0.96 -4.09
N LYS A 33 17.97 2.28 -4.24
CA LYS A 33 18.22 3.18 -3.11
C LYS A 33 16.93 3.38 -2.32
N VAL A 34 16.94 2.95 -1.07
CA VAL A 34 15.82 3.10 -0.14
C VAL A 34 15.94 4.40 0.67
N ILE A 35 14.85 5.15 0.75
CA ILE A 35 14.71 6.33 1.61
C ILE A 35 13.46 6.16 2.46
N THR A 36 13.63 6.20 3.78
CA THR A 36 12.50 6.18 4.71
C THR A 36 11.81 7.54 4.74
N LEU A 37 10.53 7.59 4.37
CA LEU A 37 9.72 8.81 4.39
C LEU A 37 8.90 8.92 5.69
N LYS A 38 8.39 7.79 6.20
CA LYS A 38 7.62 7.74 7.46
C LYS A 38 7.73 6.35 8.11
N LYS A 39 7.85 6.30 9.43
CA LYS A 39 7.85 5.05 10.22
C LYS A 39 6.96 5.21 11.45
N SER A 40 6.03 4.28 11.64
CA SER A 40 5.23 4.09 12.85
C SER A 40 4.87 2.62 13.02
N ASN A 41 4.28 2.24 14.16
CA ASN A 41 3.93 0.84 14.44
C ASN A 41 2.95 0.21 13.43
N ASN A 42 2.17 1.03 12.70
CA ASN A 42 1.16 0.54 11.76
C ASN A 42 1.40 1.02 10.32
N LEU A 43 2.43 1.82 10.07
CA LEU A 43 2.67 2.42 8.77
C LEU A 43 4.17 2.63 8.53
N LEU A 44 4.67 2.08 7.44
CA LEU A 44 6.00 2.36 6.93
C LEU A 44 5.88 2.87 5.50
N ILE A 45 6.40 4.06 5.24
CA ILE A 45 6.44 4.64 3.90
C ILE A 45 7.91 4.76 3.50
N LEU A 46 8.25 4.11 2.39
CA LEU A 46 9.57 4.12 1.79
C LEU A 46 9.50 4.72 0.37
N SER A 47 10.64 5.17 -0.09
CA SER A 47 10.89 5.47 -1.50
C SER A 47 12.05 4.58 -1.97
N VAL A 48 11.84 3.80 -3.03
CA VAL A 48 12.86 2.96 -3.67
C VAL A 48 13.12 3.54 -5.06
N ASP A 49 14.29 4.15 -5.26
CA ASP A 49 14.64 4.86 -6.51
C ASP A 49 13.58 5.87 -6.99
N GLY A 50 12.87 6.50 -6.04
CA GLY A 50 11.83 7.48 -6.32
C GLY A 50 10.44 6.90 -6.56
N ILE A 51 10.26 5.59 -6.39
CA ILE A 51 8.96 4.89 -6.35
C ILE A 51 8.49 4.79 -4.91
N LYS A 52 7.27 5.23 -4.63
CA LYS A 52 6.69 5.20 -3.28
C LYS A 52 6.14 3.82 -2.97
N VAL A 53 6.53 3.29 -1.80
CA VAL A 53 6.10 1.99 -1.28
C VAL A 53 5.55 2.18 0.13
N ASP A 54 4.25 1.91 0.29
CA ASP A 54 3.53 2.04 1.55
C ASP A 54 3.26 0.64 2.11
N PHE A 55 3.69 0.39 3.35
CA PHE A 55 3.34 -0.80 4.13
C PHE A 55 2.38 -0.40 5.22
N VAL A 56 1.18 -0.98 5.21
CA VAL A 56 0.11 -0.67 6.15
C VAL A 56 -0.24 -1.93 6.95
N ASN A 57 -0.15 -1.82 8.28
CA ASN A 57 -0.62 -2.88 9.16
C ASN A 57 -2.15 -2.81 9.27
N TYR A 58 -2.82 -3.71 8.56
CA TYR A 58 -4.27 -3.90 8.57
C TYR A 58 -4.63 -5.02 9.56
N LYS A 59 -5.08 -4.62 10.75
CA LYS A 59 -5.37 -5.52 11.87
C LYS A 59 -6.72 -6.22 11.80
N TYR A 60 -7.51 -5.97 10.75
CA TYR A 60 -8.83 -6.58 10.59
C TYR A 60 -8.72 -7.84 9.73
N PRO A 61 -9.51 -8.88 10.04
CA PRO A 61 -9.57 -10.06 9.20
C PRO A 61 -10.09 -9.69 7.81
N LEU A 62 -9.59 -10.40 6.80
CA LEU A 62 -10.14 -10.31 5.44
C LEU A 62 -11.59 -10.81 5.45
N LEU A 63 -12.45 -10.12 4.71
CA LEU A 63 -13.85 -10.45 4.50
C LEU A 63 -14.00 -11.68 3.62
N ASN A 64 -13.06 -11.88 2.69
CA ASN A 64 -13.08 -12.95 1.70
C ASN A 64 -11.74 -13.70 1.63
N LYS A 65 -11.75 -14.83 0.91
CA LYS A 65 -10.54 -15.61 0.65
C LYS A 65 -9.58 -14.83 -0.28
N ILE A 66 -8.29 -14.97 -0.03
CA ILE A 66 -7.22 -14.46 -0.90
C ILE A 66 -7.19 -15.32 -2.18
N GLU A 67 -7.14 -14.67 -3.33
CA GLU A 67 -6.84 -15.31 -4.60
C GLU A 67 -5.35 -15.18 -4.88
N VAL A 68 -4.71 -16.25 -5.37
CA VAL A 68 -3.30 -16.21 -5.77
C VAL A 68 -3.23 -16.35 -7.28
N ILE A 69 -2.78 -15.30 -7.95
CA ILE A 69 -2.57 -15.28 -9.40
C ILE A 69 -1.08 -14.97 -9.62
N GLU A 70 -0.36 -15.84 -10.34
CA GLU A 70 1.07 -15.63 -10.64
C GLU A 70 1.94 -15.39 -9.38
N ASN A 71 1.68 -16.12 -8.29
CA ASN A 71 2.31 -15.94 -6.97
C ASN A 71 2.06 -14.58 -6.29
N ILE A 72 1.16 -13.77 -6.84
CA ILE A 72 0.69 -12.54 -6.24
C ILE A 72 -0.62 -12.84 -5.52
N ARG A 73 -0.67 -12.48 -4.23
CA ARG A 73 -1.88 -12.53 -3.43
C ARG A 73 -2.72 -11.29 -3.71
N LEU A 74 -3.93 -11.52 -4.20
CA LEU A 74 -4.95 -10.53 -4.50
C LEU A 74 -6.12 -10.70 -3.52
N VAL A 75 -6.60 -9.59 -2.97
CA VAL A 75 -7.80 -9.56 -2.14
C VAL A 75 -8.99 -9.01 -2.93
N THR A 76 -10.19 -9.33 -2.46
CA THR A 76 -11.41 -8.91 -3.13
C THR A 76 -11.57 -7.39 -3.11
N GLN A 77 -12.38 -6.86 -4.02
CA GLN A 77 -12.65 -5.41 -4.05
C GLN A 77 -13.25 -4.90 -2.72
N SER A 78 -14.04 -5.72 -2.04
CA SER A 78 -14.59 -5.38 -0.72
C SER A 78 -13.50 -5.24 0.34
N ASP A 79 -12.48 -6.11 0.31
CA ASP A 79 -11.31 -6.01 1.19
C ASP A 79 -10.48 -4.76 0.87
N ILE A 80 -10.26 -4.46 -0.41
CA ILE A 80 -9.56 -3.24 -0.85
C ILE A 80 -10.31 -1.99 -0.34
N ALA A 81 -11.64 -1.97 -0.46
CA ALA A 81 -12.45 -0.87 0.05
C ALA A 81 -12.32 -0.72 1.58
N ALA A 82 -12.39 -1.82 2.32
CA ALA A 82 -12.23 -1.83 3.78
C ALA A 82 -10.82 -1.37 4.21
N MET A 83 -9.78 -1.74 3.47
CA MET A 83 -8.39 -1.32 3.71
C MET A 83 -8.21 0.18 3.44
N LYS A 84 -8.74 0.68 2.33
CA LYS A 84 -8.72 2.11 2.02
C LYS A 84 -9.47 2.91 3.09
N LEU A 85 -10.65 2.43 3.52
CA LEU A 85 -11.40 3.04 4.62
C LEU A 85 -10.60 3.09 5.91
N ASN A 86 -9.96 1.99 6.31
CA ASN A 86 -9.12 1.97 7.51
C ASN A 86 -7.93 2.94 7.40
N ALA A 87 -7.29 3.00 6.23
CA ALA A 87 -6.19 3.92 5.97
C ALA A 87 -6.63 5.40 5.99
N ILE A 88 -7.88 5.71 5.64
CA ILE A 88 -8.48 7.05 5.70
C ILE A 88 -8.87 7.41 7.14
N VAL A 89 -9.57 6.51 7.84
CA VAL A 89 -10.03 6.72 9.22
C VAL A 89 -8.84 6.95 10.14
N GLY A 90 -7.72 6.25 9.94
CA GLY A 90 -6.47 6.46 10.69
C GLY A 90 -5.78 7.82 10.44
N ARG A 91 -6.14 8.55 9.37
CA ARG A 91 -5.59 9.87 9.03
C ARG A 91 -6.47 11.06 9.44
N GLY A 92 -7.71 10.80 9.88
CA GLY A 92 -8.61 11.83 10.42
C GLY A 92 -8.98 12.92 9.42
N SER A 93 -9.77 12.59 8.39
CA SER A 93 -10.42 13.60 7.54
C SER A 93 -11.71 13.04 6.92
N LYS A 94 -12.84 13.68 7.19
CA LYS A 94 -14.19 13.35 6.65
C LYS A 94 -14.31 13.55 5.12
N LYS A 95 -13.27 14.06 4.44
CA LYS A 95 -13.35 14.44 3.02
C LYS A 95 -13.03 13.33 2.02
N ASP A 96 -12.41 12.23 2.47
CA ASP A 96 -11.95 11.15 1.58
C ASP A 96 -13.01 10.05 1.33
N PHE A 97 -14.25 10.24 1.82
CA PHE A 97 -15.35 9.29 1.69
C PHE A 97 -15.90 9.13 0.27
N VAL A 98 -15.63 10.09 -0.64
CA VAL A 98 -16.29 10.16 -1.96
C VAL A 98 -15.45 9.55 -3.10
N ASP A 99 -14.12 9.50 -2.98
CA ASP A 99 -13.23 8.95 -4.02
C ASP A 99 -13.03 7.42 -3.94
N LEU A 100 -13.74 6.75 -3.02
CA LEU A 100 -13.56 5.33 -2.73
C LEU A 100 -13.97 4.37 -3.86
N CYS A 101 -14.59 4.88 -4.93
CA CYS A 101 -15.31 4.04 -5.90
C CYS A 101 -14.76 4.04 -7.34
N PHE A 102 -13.76 4.85 -7.70
CA PHE A 102 -13.58 5.15 -9.14
C PHE A 102 -12.35 4.59 -9.88
N ASP A 103 -11.38 3.92 -9.25
CA ASP A 103 -10.37 3.20 -10.06
C ASP A 103 -9.62 2.08 -9.29
N PRO A 104 -10.11 0.83 -9.32
CA PRO A 104 -9.39 -0.31 -8.76
C PRO A 104 -8.13 -0.70 -9.56
N TYR A 105 -7.91 -0.14 -10.76
CA TYR A 105 -6.78 -0.50 -11.63
C TYR A 105 -5.57 0.43 -11.50
N LYS A 106 -5.69 1.52 -10.73
CA LYS A 106 -4.60 2.48 -10.51
C LYS A 106 -3.71 2.15 -9.30
N THR A 107 -4.19 1.29 -8.40
CA THR A 107 -3.46 0.85 -7.20
C THR A 107 -3.19 -0.65 -7.29
N ARG A 108 -1.91 -1.05 -7.34
CA ARG A 108 -1.55 -2.47 -7.21
C ARG A 108 -1.45 -2.79 -5.72
N VAL A 109 -2.48 -3.48 -5.22
CA VAL A 109 -2.50 -4.04 -3.87
C VAL A 109 -1.85 -5.42 -3.95
N LEU A 110 -0.65 -5.57 -3.39
CA LEU A 110 0.04 -6.85 -3.29
C LEU A 110 0.07 -7.23 -1.80
N PHE A 111 -0.22 -8.49 -1.47
CA PHE A 111 0.07 -9.05 -0.15
C PHE A 111 1.35 -9.86 -0.22
#